data_AF-A0A7V6CWK6-F1
#
_entry.id   AF-A0A7V6CWK6-F1
#
_cell.length_a   1.000
_cell.length_b   1.000
_cell.length_c   1.000
_cell.angle_alpha   90.00
_cell.angle_beta   90.00
_cell.angle_gamma   90.00
#
_symmetry.space_group_name_H-M   'P 1'
#
loop_
_entity.id
_entity.type
_entity.pdbx_description
1 polymer ?
#
loop_
_entity_poly.entity_id
_entity_poly.type
_entity_poly.pdbx_seq_one_letter_code
_entity_poly.pdbx_strand_id
1 'polypeptide(L)'
;MMECEQVRALIPWYVNGTLSGDEAAAVAEHIAVCANCREELASTHQLSLQVRTAIDETPPLPGRVWDRVRTEKGEVQLGSLDLGSFLLGLSLGLSVTRRGRARFTSSMRLLGRQVPIYSTIEKEENSGKS
;
A
#
# COMPACT_ATOMS: atom_id res chain seq x y z
N MET A 1 12.80 -36.35 -3.04
CA MET A 1 14.08 -35.62 -3.05
C MET A 1 13.92 -34.49 -4.04
N MET A 2 14.11 -33.24 -3.62
CA MET A 2 13.96 -32.08 -4.50
C MET A 2 15.13 -32.00 -5.49
N GLU A 3 14.83 -31.65 -6.72
CA GLU A 3 15.83 -31.44 -7.77
C GLU A 3 16.51 -30.07 -7.63
N CYS A 4 17.75 -29.95 -8.10
CA CYS A 4 18.52 -28.70 -8.01
C CYS A 4 17.79 -27.51 -8.65
N GLU A 5 17.10 -27.72 -9.78
CA GLU A 5 16.35 -26.66 -10.47
C GLU A 5 15.20 -26.10 -9.62
N GLN A 6 14.46 -26.99 -8.93
CA GLN A 6 13.38 -26.59 -8.03
C GLN A 6 13.93 -25.83 -6.83
N VAL A 7 15.03 -26.29 -6.25
CA VAL A 7 15.69 -25.59 -5.13
C VAL A 7 16.15 -24.21 -5.55
N ARG A 8 16.79 -24.07 -6.71
CA ARG A 8 17.24 -22.77 -7.23
C ARG A 8 16.09 -21.79 -7.42
N ALA A 9 14.93 -22.26 -7.88
CA ALA A 9 13.73 -21.43 -7.98
C ALA A 9 13.20 -20.97 -6.61
N LEU A 10 13.43 -21.75 -5.55
CA LEU A 10 13.00 -21.44 -4.18
C LEU A 10 14.02 -20.62 -3.36
N ILE A 11 15.29 -20.59 -3.75
CA ILE A 11 16.36 -19.87 -3.02
C ILE A 11 16.02 -18.39 -2.76
N PRO A 12 15.48 -17.59 -3.71
CA PRO A 12 15.14 -16.19 -3.43
C PRO A 12 14.10 -16.03 -2.32
N TRP A 13 13.11 -16.92 -2.29
CA TRP A 13 12.06 -16.93 -1.26
C TRP A 13 12.59 -17.42 0.08
N TYR A 14 13.50 -18.39 0.07
CA TYR A 14 14.21 -18.86 1.25
C TYR A 14 15.04 -17.73 1.89
N VAL A 15 15.82 -16.99 1.09
CA VAL A 15 16.60 -15.83 1.54
C VAL A 15 15.70 -14.72 2.10
N ASN A 16 14.53 -14.51 1.50
CA ASN A 16 13.56 -13.53 1.97
C ASN A 16 12.74 -13.99 3.18
N GLY A 17 12.84 -15.27 3.57
CA GLY A 17 12.07 -15.83 4.68
C GLY A 17 10.57 -15.94 4.42
N THR A 18 10.15 -16.06 3.16
CA THR A 18 8.73 -16.07 2.76
C THR A 18 8.20 -17.46 2.37
N LEU A 19 9.04 -18.49 2.45
CA LEU A 19 8.61 -19.88 2.22
C LEU A 19 7.80 -20.42 3.41
N SER A 20 6.94 -21.40 3.13
CA SER A 20 6.33 -22.20 4.19
C SER A 20 7.38 -23.05 4.93
N GLY A 21 7.06 -23.51 6.14
CA GLY A 21 7.99 -24.29 6.95
C GLY A 21 8.46 -25.58 6.27
N ASP A 22 7.54 -26.28 5.58
CA ASP A 22 7.84 -27.54 4.88
C ASP A 22 8.75 -27.29 3.66
N GLU A 23 8.49 -26.24 2.89
CA GLU A 23 9.33 -25.85 1.74
C GLU A 23 10.72 -25.40 2.20
N ALA A 24 10.80 -24.61 3.28
CA ALA A 24 12.07 -24.17 3.84
C ALA A 24 12.91 -25.35 4.33
N ALA A 25 12.29 -26.34 4.98
CA ALA A 25 12.96 -27.56 5.43
C ALA A 25 13.49 -28.38 4.24
N ALA A 26 12.69 -28.57 3.19
CA ALA A 26 13.09 -29.31 1.99
C ALA A 26 14.25 -28.63 1.24
N VAL A 27 14.23 -27.30 1.14
CA VAL A 27 15.34 -26.50 0.58
C VAL A 27 16.59 -26.66 1.44
N ALA A 28 16.48 -26.54 2.77
CA ALA A 28 17.61 -26.68 3.68
C ALA A 28 18.27 -28.07 3.61
N GLU A 29 17.46 -29.13 3.55
CA GLU A 29 17.94 -30.51 3.40
C GLU A 29 18.78 -30.68 2.12
N HIS A 30 18.31 -30.14 0.99
CA HIS A 30 19.05 -30.23 -0.27
C HIS A 30 20.35 -29.40 -0.24
N ILE A 31 20.30 -28.18 0.31
CA ILE A 31 21.47 -27.29 0.40
C ILE A 31 22.57 -27.89 1.31
N ALA A 32 22.19 -28.69 2.31
CA ALA A 32 23.14 -29.40 3.16
C ALA A 32 24.04 -30.37 2.35
N VAL A 33 23.53 -30.95 1.27
CA VAL A 33 24.26 -31.96 0.48
C VAL A 33 24.76 -31.45 -0.88
N CYS A 34 24.19 -30.39 -1.44
CA CYS A 34 24.55 -29.87 -2.76
C CYS A 34 25.43 -28.62 -2.69
N ALA A 35 26.68 -28.73 -3.17
CA ALA A 35 27.62 -27.60 -3.20
C ALA A 35 27.17 -26.48 -4.15
N ASN A 36 26.66 -26.81 -5.33
CA ASN A 36 26.21 -25.79 -6.28
C ASN A 36 25.03 -24.99 -5.71
N CYS A 37 24.08 -25.63 -5.02
CA CYS A 37 22.95 -24.90 -4.42
C CYS A 37 23.39 -24.03 -3.23
N ARG A 38 24.50 -24.36 -2.54
CA ARG A 38 25.11 -23.47 -1.54
C ARG A 38 25.71 -22.21 -2.16
N GLU A 39 26.37 -22.34 -3.31
CA GLU A 39 26.94 -21.18 -4.03
C GLU A 39 25.85 -20.24 -4.54
N GLU A 40 24.76 -20.80 -5.07
CA GLU A 40 23.57 -20.02 -5.47
C GLU A 40 22.91 -19.32 -4.28
N LEU A 41 22.80 -20.00 -3.13
CA LEU A 41 22.29 -19.40 -1.90
C LEU A 41 23.16 -18.22 -1.45
N ALA A 42 24.49 -18.41 -1.42
CA ALA A 42 25.42 -17.37 -1.02
C ALA A 42 25.34 -16.14 -1.94
N SER A 43 25.30 -16.37 -3.25
CA SER A 43 25.18 -15.31 -4.26
C SER A 43 23.86 -14.54 -4.12
N THR A 44 22.75 -15.26 -3.93
CA THR A 44 21.43 -14.64 -3.74
C THR A 44 21.34 -13.86 -2.43
N HIS A 45 21.93 -14.39 -1.36
CA HIS A 45 21.98 -13.71 -0.07
C HIS A 45 22.79 -12.41 -0.14
N GLN A 46 23.95 -12.45 -0.81
CA GLN A 46 24.76 -11.25 -1.04
C GLN A 46 23.99 -10.17 -1.82
N LEU A 47 23.27 -10.57 -2.88
CA LEU A 47 22.45 -9.64 -3.65
C LEU A 47 21.32 -9.04 -2.79
N SER A 48 20.65 -9.85 -1.96
CA SER A 48 19.60 -9.38 -1.05
C SER A 48 20.13 -8.33 -0.07
N LEU A 49 21.33 -8.53 0.48
CA LEU A 49 21.98 -7.53 1.33
C LEU A 49 22.26 -6.23 0.58
N GLN A 50 22.82 -6.30 -0.61
CA GLN A 50 23.11 -5.10 -1.42
C GLN A 50 21.85 -4.30 -1.74
N VAL A 51 20.76 -4.98 -2.10
CA VAL A 51 19.47 -4.32 -2.37
C VAL A 51 18.90 -3.69 -1.11
N ARG A 52 18.93 -4.38 0.03
CA ARG A 52 18.45 -3.83 1.32
C ARG A 52 19.24 -2.59 1.70
N THR A 53 20.57 -2.64 1.65
CA THR A 53 21.43 -1.48 1.91
C THR A 53 21.11 -0.31 0.98
N ALA A 54 20.96 -0.55 -0.32
CA ALA A 54 20.63 0.50 -1.28
C ALA A 54 19.25 1.14 -1.01
N ILE A 55 18.26 0.34 -0.58
CA ILE A 55 16.93 0.83 -0.20
C ILE A 55 17.03 1.68 1.07
N ASP A 56 17.76 1.23 2.08
CA ASP A 56 17.91 1.94 3.36
C ASP A 56 18.68 3.26 3.19
N GLU A 57 19.63 3.33 2.26
CA GLU A 57 20.37 4.54 1.90
C GLU A 57 19.55 5.49 1.01
N THR A 58 18.41 5.05 0.46
CA THR A 58 17.59 5.88 -0.42
C THR A 58 16.87 6.95 0.41
N PRO A 59 17.08 8.25 0.11
CA PRO A 59 16.41 9.30 0.85
C PRO A 59 14.89 9.23 0.66
N PRO A 60 14.09 9.51 1.71
CA PRO A 60 12.64 9.45 1.62
C PRO A 60 12.14 10.45 0.57
N LEU A 61 11.15 10.03 -0.21
CA LEU A 61 10.55 10.88 -1.23
C LEU A 61 9.93 12.13 -0.58
N PRO A 62 10.20 13.34 -1.09
CA PRO A 62 9.56 14.55 -0.58
C PRO A 62 8.04 14.47 -0.68
N GLY A 63 7.30 14.96 0.33
CA GLY A 63 5.83 14.88 0.40
C GLY A 63 5.11 15.36 -0.87
N ARG A 64 5.64 16.41 -1.53
CA ARG A 64 5.14 16.94 -2.81
C ARG A 64 5.08 15.92 -3.96
N VAL A 65 5.91 14.87 -3.92
CA VAL A 65 5.90 13.80 -4.93
C VAL A 65 4.67 12.91 -4.72
N TRP A 66 4.35 12.59 -3.46
CA TRP A 66 3.15 11.83 -3.12
C TRP A 66 1.87 12.59 -3.46
N ASP A 67 1.86 13.91 -3.32
CA ASP A 67 0.70 14.72 -3.69
C ASP A 67 0.37 14.61 -5.19
N ARG A 68 1.40 14.52 -6.06
CA ARG A 68 1.20 14.32 -7.50
C ARG A 68 0.66 12.91 -7.82
N VAL A 69 1.20 11.87 -7.20
CA VAL A 69 0.71 10.49 -7.38
C VAL A 69 -0.74 10.34 -6.90
N ARG A 70 -1.13 11.02 -5.81
CA ARG A 70 -2.53 11.04 -5.34
C ARG A 70 -3.47 11.72 -6.33
N THR A 71 -3.02 12.76 -7.02
CA THR A 71 -3.88 13.48 -7.99
C THR A 71 -4.22 12.68 -9.25
N GLU A 72 -3.50 11.59 -9.54
CA GLU A 72 -3.72 10.78 -10.74
C GLU A 72 -4.95 9.86 -10.63
N LYS A 73 -5.43 9.56 -9.41
CA LYS A 73 -6.74 8.93 -9.16
C LYS A 73 -7.90 9.90 -8.97
N GLY A 74 -7.69 11.20 -9.22
CA GLY A 74 -8.79 12.15 -9.46
C GLY A 74 -9.55 12.66 -8.23
N GLU A 75 -9.06 12.45 -7.01
CA GLU A 75 -9.59 13.11 -5.81
C GLU A 75 -8.45 13.80 -5.06
N VAL A 76 -8.43 15.14 -5.10
CA VAL A 76 -7.57 15.95 -4.24
C VAL A 76 -8.33 16.20 -2.95
N GLN A 77 -7.93 15.54 -1.87
CA GLN A 77 -8.41 15.87 -0.53
C GLN A 77 -7.73 17.18 -0.10
N LEU A 78 -8.44 18.30 -0.18
CA LEU A 78 -7.91 19.65 0.05
C LEU A 78 -7.67 19.96 1.54
N GLY A 79 -8.24 19.16 2.43
CA GLY A 79 -8.05 19.27 3.87
C GLY A 79 -9.29 18.80 4.64
N SER A 80 -9.07 18.37 5.89
CA SER A 80 -10.13 18.21 6.88
C SER A 80 -10.03 19.34 7.90
N LEU A 81 -11.12 20.06 8.13
CA LEU A 81 -11.20 21.06 9.19
C LEU A 81 -12.00 20.44 10.34
N ASP A 82 -11.32 20.16 11.45
CA ASP A 82 -11.97 19.75 12.69
C ASP A 82 -12.31 21.01 13.51
N LEU A 83 -13.59 21.34 13.57
CA LEU A 83 -14.11 22.41 14.42
C LEU A 83 -14.79 21.77 15.63
N GLY A 84 -14.15 21.84 16.80
CA GLY A 84 -14.78 21.44 18.08
C GLY A 84 -13.82 20.92 19.15
N SER A 85 -14.25 21.01 20.42
CA SER A 85 -13.61 20.34 21.54
C SER A 85 -14.13 18.89 21.66
N PHE A 86 -13.36 18.05 22.37
CA PHE A 86 -13.43 16.59 22.56
C PHE A 86 -14.81 15.88 22.66
N LEU A 87 -15.95 16.59 22.73
CA LEU A 87 -17.31 16.05 22.85
C LEU A 87 -18.27 16.43 21.71
N LEU A 88 -18.01 17.51 20.96
CA LEU A 88 -18.83 17.98 19.83
C LEU A 88 -17.89 18.40 18.69
N GLY A 89 -17.42 17.43 17.91
CA GLY A 89 -16.55 17.66 16.76
C GLY A 89 -17.33 17.63 15.44
N LEU A 90 -17.29 18.73 14.70
CA LEU A 90 -17.72 18.79 13.31
C LEU A 90 -16.48 18.54 12.43
N SER A 91 -16.47 17.45 11.67
CA SER A 91 -15.38 17.14 10.73
C SER A 91 -15.87 17.41 9.30
N LEU A 92 -15.40 18.51 8.71
CA LEU A 92 -15.67 18.86 7.30
C LEU A 92 -14.52 18.35 6.42
N GLY A 93 -14.82 17.44 5.49
CA GLY A 93 -13.88 17.01 4.45
C GLY A 93 -14.21 17.69 3.13
N LEU A 94 -13.25 18.42 2.56
CA LEU A 94 -13.34 18.97 1.20
C LEU A 94 -12.54 18.08 0.23
N SER A 95 -13.20 17.47 -0.75
CA SER A 95 -12.51 16.84 -1.88
C SER A 95 -12.85 17.55 -3.20
N VAL A 96 -11.84 17.80 -4.04
CA VAL A 96 -12.01 18.41 -5.36
C VAL A 96 -11.56 17.43 -6.43
N THR A 97 -12.43 17.24 -7.42
CA THR A 97 -12.13 16.43 -8.61
C THR A 97 -11.60 17.33 -9.74
N ARG A 98 -10.75 16.77 -10.62
CA ARG A 98 -10.11 17.50 -11.74
C ARG A 98 -11.09 18.11 -12.76
N ARG A 99 -12.38 17.76 -12.70
CA ARG A 99 -13.46 18.34 -13.53
C ARG A 99 -14.10 19.61 -12.94
N GLY A 100 -13.50 20.20 -11.91
CA GLY A 100 -13.97 21.46 -11.31
C GLY A 100 -15.24 21.31 -10.45
N ARG A 101 -15.69 20.08 -10.18
CA ARG A 101 -16.77 19.81 -9.22
C ARG A 101 -16.18 19.45 -7.87
N ALA A 102 -16.36 20.35 -6.90
CA ALA A 102 -16.07 20.08 -5.50
C ALA A 102 -17.13 19.11 -4.94
N ARG A 103 -16.68 18.03 -4.28
CA ARG A 103 -17.54 17.15 -3.50
C ARG A 103 -17.35 17.51 -2.03
N PHE A 104 -18.45 17.90 -1.41
CA PHE A 104 -18.49 18.24 0.00
C PHE A 104 -19.04 17.06 0.79
N THR A 105 -18.25 16.52 1.71
CA THR A 105 -18.68 15.47 2.63
C THR A 105 -18.66 16.02 4.05
N SER A 106 -19.84 16.21 4.64
CA SER A 106 -19.99 16.63 6.03
C SER A 106 -20.33 15.44 6.91
N SER A 107 -19.49 15.17 7.91
CA SER A 107 -19.78 14.21 8.96
C SER A 107 -19.73 14.89 10.31
N MET A 108 -20.69 14.59 11.18
CA MET A 108 -20.72 15.07 12.56
C MET A 108 -20.55 13.89 13.50
N ARG A 109 -19.69 14.03 14.51
CA ARG A 109 -19.62 13.06 15.60
C ARG A 109 -20.70 13.39 16.62
N LEU A 110 -21.70 12.51 16.76
CA LEU A 110 -22.69 12.57 17.82
C LEU A 110 -22.44 11.36 18.75
N LEU A 111 -22.12 11.60 20.02
CA LEU A 111 -21.93 10.54 21.03
C LEU A 111 -20.87 9.47 20.64
N GLY A 112 -19.76 9.89 20.03
CA GLY A 112 -18.68 8.98 19.59
C GLY A 112 -18.98 8.19 18.32
N ARG A 113 -20.17 8.30 17.74
CA ARG A 113 -20.55 7.73 16.44
C ARG A 113 -20.48 8.79 15.35
N GLN A 114 -19.86 8.45 14.22
CA GLN A 114 -19.79 9.33 13.06
C GLN A 114 -21.11 9.24 12.28
N VAL A 115 -21.84 10.35 12.20
CA VAL A 115 -23.13 10.45 11.51
C VAL A 115 -22.94 11.35 10.28
N PRO A 116 -23.17 10.87 9.05
CA PRO A 116 -23.13 11.72 7.87
C PRO A 116 -24.28 12.73 7.90
N ILE A 117 -24.00 14.02 7.71
CA ILE A 117 -25.03 15.07 7.74
C ILE A 117 -25.58 15.37 6.35
N TYR A 118 -24.74 15.34 5.32
CA TYR A 118 -25.19 15.56 3.94
C TYR A 118 -24.10 15.08 2.97
N SER A 119 -24.48 14.26 1.99
CA SER A 119 -23.70 14.03 0.77
C SER A 119 -24.52 14.58 -0.39
N THR A 120 -23.95 15.51 -1.15
CA THR A 120 -24.63 16.04 -2.35
C THR A 120 -24.66 14.95 -3.41
N ILE A 121 -25.75 14.17 -3.44
CA ILE A 121 -26.14 13.36 -4.59
C ILE A 121 -26.97 14.28 -5.48
N GLU A 122 -26.35 14.90 -6.48
CA GLU A 122 -27.13 15.60 -7.51
C GLU A 122 -27.82 14.57 -8.40
N LYS A 123 -29.13 14.46 -8.14
CA LYS A 123 -30.24 14.04 -8.98
C LYS A 123 -29.89 14.10 -10.50
N GLU A 124 -29.94 12.96 -11.17
CA GLU A 124 -30.08 12.92 -12.62
C GLU A 124 -31.44 13.56 -12.99
N GLU A 125 -31.42 14.81 -13.43
CA GLU A 125 -32.55 15.39 -14.15
C GLU A 125 -32.57 14.82 -15.57
N ASN A 126 -33.42 13.81 -15.74
CA ASN A 126 -33.89 13.30 -17.01
C ASN A 126 -34.67 14.39 -17.77
N SER A 127 -34.00 15.12 -18.66
CA SER A 127 -34.63 16.00 -19.64
C SER A 127 -34.72 15.29 -20.99
N GLY A 128 -35.76 14.47 -21.15
CA GLY A 128 -36.21 13.94 -22.43
C GLY A 128 -37.69 14.23 -22.66
N LYS A 129 -38.00 14.78 -23.84
CA LYS A 129 -39.31 14.90 -24.52
C LYS A 129 -40.31 15.96 -24.03
N SER A 130 -40.51 16.98 -24.86
CA SER A 130 -41.73 17.13 -25.67
C SER A 130 -41.44 17.92 -26.93
#